data_AF-A0A166GZ60-F1
#
_entry.id   AF-A0A166GZ60-F1
#
_cell.length_a   1.000
_cell.length_b   1.000
_cell.length_c   1.000
_cell.angle_alpha   90.00
_cell.angle_beta   90.00
_cell.angle_gamma   90.00
#
_symmetry.space_group_name_H-M   'P 1'
#
loop_
_entity.id
_entity.type
_entity.pdbx_description
1 polymer ?
#
loop_
_entity_poly.entity_id
_entity_poly.type
_entity_poly.pdbx_seq_one_letter_code
_entity_poly.pdbx_strand_id
1 'polypeptide(L)'
;MSLVDLPDEPVGVGARLLDGAPPTREVLARAVFEGRPGHPVLLGRDHWAELIARVHGDSGARDLLSGADVRRIECGDLWSGLDRDGPG
;
A
#
# COMPACT_ATOMS: atom_id res chain seq x y z
N MET A 1 -15.84 2.40 -25.68
CA MET A 1 -15.33 2.23 -24.31
C MET A 1 -13.85 2.56 -24.36
N SER A 2 -13.47 3.74 -23.87
CA SER A 2 -12.07 4.20 -23.96
C SER A 2 -11.22 3.44 -22.97
N LEU A 3 -10.14 2.87 -23.48
CA LEU A 3 -9.02 2.37 -22.69
C LEU A 3 -8.44 3.57 -21.94
N VAL A 4 -8.55 3.56 -20.62
CA VAL A 4 -8.02 4.63 -19.77
C VAL A 4 -6.59 4.26 -19.46
N ASP A 5 -5.66 5.11 -19.92
CA ASP A 5 -4.25 5.07 -19.55
C ASP A 5 -4.08 4.93 -18.03
N LEU A 6 -3.65 3.77 -17.56
CA LEU A 6 -2.89 3.66 -16.32
C LEU A 6 -1.50 3.20 -16.74
N PRO A 7 -0.46 4.07 -16.66
CA PRO A 7 0.89 3.68 -16.99
C PRO A 7 1.28 2.50 -16.10
N ASP A 8 2.06 1.56 -16.63
CA ASP A 8 2.41 0.22 -16.11
C ASP A 8 2.99 0.12 -14.67
N GLU A 9 2.91 1.18 -13.88
CA GLU A 9 3.57 1.46 -12.61
C GLU A 9 2.90 0.84 -11.36
N PRO A 10 1.55 0.75 -11.20
CA PRO A 10 0.94 0.23 -9.97
C PRO A 10 0.63 -1.28 -9.98
N VAL A 11 0.63 -1.96 -11.15
CA VAL A 11 0.22 -3.38 -11.22
C VAL A 11 1.31 -4.32 -10.69
N GLY A 12 2.58 -4.06 -11.04
CA GLY A 12 3.70 -4.90 -10.60
C GLY A 12 3.91 -4.85 -9.08
N VAL A 13 3.81 -3.64 -8.51
CA VAL A 13 3.95 -3.45 -7.05
C VAL A 13 2.76 -4.09 -6.31
N GLY A 14 1.53 -3.91 -6.81
CA GLY A 14 0.35 -4.57 -6.24
C GLY A 14 0.42 -6.09 -6.29
N ALA A 15 0.87 -6.67 -7.42
CA ALA A 15 1.05 -8.11 -7.55
C ALA A 15 2.11 -8.63 -6.57
N ARG A 16 3.22 -7.91 -6.39
CA ARG A 16 4.27 -8.29 -5.42
C ARG A 16 3.80 -8.19 -3.97
N LEU A 17 2.94 -7.23 -3.65
CA LEU A 17 2.29 -7.20 -2.34
C LEU A 17 1.40 -8.42 -2.12
N LEU A 18 0.60 -8.79 -3.12
CA LEU A 18 -0.29 -9.95 -3.05
C LEU A 18 0.48 -11.29 -2.95
N ASP A 19 1.63 -11.40 -3.61
CA ASP A 19 2.49 -12.58 -3.55
C ASP A 19 3.32 -12.64 -2.25
N GLY A 20 3.79 -11.48 -1.78
CA GLY A 20 4.64 -11.37 -0.59
C GLY A 20 3.90 -11.33 0.75
N ALA A 21 2.57 -11.23 0.72
CA ALA A 21 1.72 -11.16 1.90
C ALA A 21 0.73 -12.33 1.96
N PRO A 22 0.44 -12.88 3.15
CA PRO A 22 -0.52 -13.98 3.27
C PRO A 22 -1.94 -13.50 2.90
N PRO A 23 -2.77 -14.33 2.23
CA PRO A 23 -4.12 -13.98 1.85
C PRO A 23 -5.09 -14.10 3.04
N THR A 24 -4.80 -13.40 4.13
CA THR A 24 -5.60 -13.40 5.37
C THR A 24 -6.42 -12.12 5.49
N ARG A 25 -7.43 -12.13 6.36
CA ARG A 25 -8.30 -10.94 6.55
C ARG A 25 -7.64 -9.87 7.41
N GLU A 26 -6.58 -10.24 8.12
CA GLU A 26 -5.73 -9.44 8.99
C GLU A 26 -4.42 -9.04 8.28
N VAL A 27 -4.33 -9.23 6.96
CA VAL A 27 -3.11 -8.86 6.23
C VAL A 27 -2.90 -7.35 6.27
N LEU A 28 -1.68 -6.92 6.55
CA LEU A 28 -1.28 -5.53 6.44
C LEU A 28 0.11 -5.49 5.84
N ALA A 29 0.22 -5.03 4.58
CA ALA A 29 1.48 -4.93 3.88
C ALA A 29 1.62 -3.60 3.16
N ARG A 30 2.85 -3.13 2.99
CA ARG A 30 3.16 -1.83 2.42
C ARG A 30 4.38 -1.93 1.52
N ALA A 31 4.31 -1.29 0.36
CA ALA A 31 5.44 -1.15 -0.54
C ALA A 31 6.53 -0.28 0.11
N VAL A 32 7.77 -0.68 -0.09
CA VAL A 32 8.95 0.06 0.34
C VAL A 32 9.88 0.19 -0.86
N PHE A 33 10.45 1.37 -1.05
CA PHE A 33 11.37 1.64 -2.16
C PHE A 33 12.68 2.16 -1.59
N GLU A 34 13.74 1.36 -1.72
CA GLU A 34 15.06 1.65 -1.15
C GLU A 34 14.99 1.94 0.36
N GLY A 35 14.19 1.17 1.09
CA GLY A 35 13.98 1.36 2.53
C GLY A 35 13.06 2.54 2.88
N ARG A 36 12.53 3.29 1.90
CA ARG A 36 11.57 4.38 2.12
C ARG A 36 10.13 3.93 2.00
N PRO A 37 9.31 4.28 3.01
CA PRO A 37 7.89 4.06 2.97
C PRO A 37 7.13 4.43 1.69
N GLY A 38 6.43 3.57 0.95
CA GLY A 38 5.68 4.02 -0.24
C GLY A 38 4.28 3.41 -0.37
N HIS A 39 3.62 3.75 -1.49
CA HIS A 39 2.35 3.20 -1.95
C HIS A 39 2.58 2.23 -3.12
N PRO A 40 1.65 1.27 -3.37
CA PRO A 40 0.43 0.98 -2.63
C PRO A 40 0.61 0.26 -1.28
N VAL A 41 -0.48 0.20 -0.52
CA VAL A 41 -0.63 -0.56 0.72
C VAL A 41 -1.72 -1.61 0.53
N LEU A 42 -1.44 -2.84 0.95
CA LEU A 42 -2.40 -3.93 1.01
C LEU A 42 -2.99 -4.01 2.42
N LEU A 43 -4.31 -3.89 2.51
CA LEU A 43 -5.07 -3.98 3.75
C LEU A 43 -6.10 -5.11 3.65
N GLY A 44 -6.09 -5.97 4.67
CA GLY A 44 -7.08 -7.00 4.89
C GLY A 44 -8.41 -6.41 5.35
N ARG A 45 -9.48 -7.18 5.13
CA ARG A 45 -10.85 -6.75 5.41
C ARG A 45 -11.10 -6.41 6.89
N ASP A 46 -10.39 -7.06 7.81
CA ASP A 46 -10.61 -6.85 9.25
C ASP A 46 -10.00 -5.51 9.71
N HIS A 47 -8.90 -5.08 9.08
CA HIS A 47 -8.36 -3.74 9.25
C HIS A 47 -9.18 -2.66 8.54
N TRP A 48 -9.97 -3.02 7.53
CA TRP A 48 -10.77 -2.06 6.76
C TRP A 48 -11.81 -1.34 7.64
N ALA A 49 -12.49 -2.07 8.52
CA ALA A 49 -13.49 -1.49 9.42
C ALA A 49 -12.85 -0.55 10.46
N GLU A 50 -11.70 -0.96 11.01
CA GLU A 50 -10.93 -0.16 11.97
C GLU A 50 -10.30 1.07 11.31
N LEU A 51 -9.79 0.93 10.07
CA LEU A 51 -9.28 2.03 9.27
C LEU A 51 -10.38 3.05 9.00
N ILE A 52 -11.56 2.64 8.51
CA ILE A 52 -12.68 3.56 8.27
C ILE A 52 -13.12 4.27 9.57
N ALA A 53 -13.10 3.58 10.70
CA ALA A 53 -13.47 4.16 11.99
C ALA A 53 -12.42 5.15 12.54
N ARG A 54 -11.13 4.97 12.21
CA ARG A 54 -10.01 5.75 12.73
C ARG A 54 -9.48 6.83 11.78
N VAL A 55 -9.65 6.65 10.47
CA VAL A 55 -9.20 7.57 9.42
C VAL A 55 -10.18 8.74 9.35
N HIS A 56 -9.93 9.74 10.19
CA HIS A 56 -10.42 11.10 10.01
C HIS A 56 -9.41 11.94 9.18
N GLY A 57 -8.68 11.30 8.25
CA GLY A 57 -7.60 11.89 7.43
C GLY A 57 -6.32 11.05 7.42
N ASP A 58 -5.24 11.56 6.80
CA ASP A 58 -3.97 10.84 6.57
C ASP A 58 -3.28 10.34 7.84
N SER A 59 -3.49 11.01 8.97
CA SER A 59 -2.83 10.68 10.24
C SER A 59 -3.21 9.29 10.76
N GLY A 60 -4.48 8.90 10.65
CA GLY A 60 -4.96 7.61 11.15
C GLY A 60 -4.42 6.43 10.35
N ALA A 61 -4.27 6.61 9.04
CA ALA A 61 -3.64 5.62 8.17
C ALA A 61 -2.14 5.51 8.47
N ARG A 62 -1.45 6.64 8.67
CA ARG A 62 -0.01 6.65 8.96
C ARG A 62 0.32 5.96 10.28
N ASP A 63 -0.49 6.15 11.31
CA ASP A 63 -0.30 5.49 12.62
C ASP A 63 -0.46 3.97 12.50
N LEU A 64 -1.53 3.51 11.82
CA LEU A 64 -1.74 2.09 11.53
C LEU A 64 -0.57 1.51 10.73
N LEU A 65 -0.05 2.26 9.76
CA LEU A 65 1.04 1.87 8.86
C LEU A 65 2.45 2.03 9.46
N SER A 66 2.55 2.61 10.65
CA SER A 66 3.79 2.69 11.43
C SER A 66 3.97 1.50 12.38
N GLY A 67 2.90 0.72 12.60
CA GLY A 67 2.88 -0.44 13.49
C GLY A 67 3.87 -1.53 13.11
N ALA A 68 4.27 -2.33 14.11
CA ALA A 68 5.17 -3.47 13.92
C ALA A 68 4.55 -4.59 13.07
N ASP A 69 3.21 -4.66 13.01
CA ASP A 69 2.46 -5.68 12.27
C ASP A 69 2.40 -5.40 10.76
N VAL A 70 2.91 -4.25 10.30
CA VAL A 70 2.95 -3.90 8.88
C VAL A 70 4.11 -4.61 8.20
N ARG A 71 3.77 -5.49 7.27
CA ARG A 71 4.75 -6.18 6.43
C ARG A 71 5.28 -5.23 5.37
N ARG A 72 6.57 -4.94 5.43
CA ARG A 72 7.27 -4.07 4.47
C ARG A 72 7.78 -4.94 3.32
N ILE A 73 7.37 -4.63 2.09
CA ILE A 73 7.75 -5.39 0.89
C ILE A 73 8.55 -4.45 -0.02
N GLU A 74 9.83 -4.78 -0.19
CA GLU A 74 10.74 -4.01 -1.02
C GLU A 74 10.38 -4.15 -2.51
N CYS A 75 10.23 -3.01 -3.19
CA CYS A 75 9.81 -2.85 -4.58
C CYS A 75 10.65 -1.82 -5.33
N GLY A 76 11.79 -1.37 -4.78
CA GLY A 76 12.73 -0.44 -5.44
C GLY A 76 13.28 -0.93 -6.78
N ASP A 77 13.21 -2.24 -7.04
CA ASP A 77 13.57 -2.85 -8.31
C ASP A 77 12.49 -2.73 -9.39
N LEU A 78 11.24 -2.46 -8.99
CA LEU A 78 10.11 -2.28 -9.90
C LEU A 78 9.87 -0.82 -10.25
N TRP A 79 10.18 0.09 -9.33
CA TRP A 79 9.96 1.52 -9.51
C TRP A 79 10.76 2.34 -8.48
N SER A 80 11.06 3.60 -8.77
CA SER A 80 11.87 4.46 -7.89
C SER A 80 11.13 5.00 -6.65
N GLY A 81 9.87 4.64 -6.44
CA GLY A 81 9.09 5.09 -5.28
C GLY A 81 8.69 6.56 -5.31
N LEU A 82 8.59 7.17 -6.50
CA LEU A 82 8.18 8.58 -6.69
C LEU A 82 6.67 8.74 -6.46
N ASP A 83 6.26 8.62 -5.21
CA ASP A 83 4.89 8.71 -4.74
C ASP A 83 4.12 9.87 -5.40
N ARG A 84 3.06 9.57 -6.15
CA ARG A 84 2.12 10.55 -6.71
C ARG A 84 0.88 10.71 -5.84
N ASP A 85 0.95 10.37 -4.56
CA ASP A 85 -0.10 10.72 -3.59
C ASP A 85 0.01 12.20 -3.21
N GLY A 86 -0.61 13.03 -4.02
CA GLY A 86 -0.94 14.42 -3.71
C GLY A 86 -2.33 14.75 -4.23
N PRO A 87 -3.29 15.17 -3.38
CA PRO A 87 -4.51 15.78 -3.87
C PRO A 87 -4.12 17.10 -4.55
N GLY A 88 -4.52 17.25 -5.81
CA GLY A 88 -4.58 18.55 -6.48
C GLY A 88 -5.78 19.36 -6.01
#